data_AF-A0A183SNI2-F1
#
_entry.id   AF-A0A183SNI2-F1
#
_cell.length_a   1.000
_cell.length_b   1.000
_cell.length_c   1.000
_cell.angle_alpha   90.00
_cell.angle_beta   90.00
_cell.angle_gamma   90.00
#
_symmetry.space_group_name_H-M   'P 1'
#
loop_
_entity.id
_entity.type
_entity.pdbx_description
1 polymer ?
#
loop_
_entity_poly.entity_id
_entity_poly.type
_entity_poly.pdbx_seq_one_letter_code
_entity_poly.pdbx_strand_id
1 'polypeptide(L)'
;LGSIFVWASGNGGKYSDNCNCDGYTNSIYTLGVSSASEHGKIPWYAETCSSTLAVTYSSGGNGERAIVTTDLNHTCTDSHSGTSASAPLAAGICALTLSANPRLTWRDLQYIVIYSARPDGLYPNDWRVNGVGRRVSHAFGYGLMDAAAMVDLALNWSTVPPQRICEVSALLPRSPLTMRHHTSERLSVDTDGCLAQANNNPAHAVFYLEHVQAKLDSTFSYSLLITLSHTHHRFPMGSSTAMAAVCPQSHTRVGLISGLISVLFTMHPPPSPSHPVLSPPTSSSFA
;
A
#
# COMPACT_ATOMS: atom_id res chain seq x y z
N LEU A 1 11.50 15.90 8.29
CA LEU A 1 10.73 14.79 8.90
C LEU A 1 9.46 14.53 8.10
N GLY A 2 8.57 15.52 7.96
CA GLY A 2 7.35 15.42 7.15
C GLY A 2 6.15 15.03 8.00
N SER A 3 4.98 15.59 7.69
CA SER A 3 3.73 15.29 8.40
C SER A 3 3.31 13.84 8.18
N ILE A 4 2.67 13.24 9.19
CA ILE A 4 2.09 11.91 9.08
C ILE A 4 0.60 12.06 8.77
N PHE A 5 0.18 11.61 7.59
CA PHE A 5 -1.23 11.58 7.20
C PHE A 5 -1.75 10.16 7.31
N VAL A 6 -2.59 9.87 8.31
CA VAL A 6 -3.25 8.57 8.45
C VAL A 6 -4.61 8.64 7.79
N TRP A 7 -4.93 7.65 6.95
CA TRP A 7 -6.16 7.67 6.13
C TRP A 7 -6.92 6.36 6.27
N ALA A 8 -8.24 6.46 6.43
CA ALA A 8 -9.12 5.29 6.40
C ALA A 8 -9.24 4.79 4.95
N SER A 9 -9.15 3.48 4.73
CA SER A 9 -9.16 2.93 3.37
C SER A 9 -10.50 3.11 2.66
N GLY A 10 -11.61 3.19 3.39
CA GLY A 10 -12.95 3.41 2.83
C GLY A 10 -14.02 2.47 3.40
N ASN A 11 -15.28 2.75 3.12
CA ASN A 11 -16.44 2.02 3.66
C ASN A 11 -17.36 1.44 2.56
N GLY A 12 -16.89 1.45 1.30
CA GLY A 12 -17.62 1.02 0.11
C GLY A 12 -17.60 -0.48 -0.16
N GLY A 13 -17.05 -1.32 0.72
CA GLY A 13 -16.87 -2.76 0.48
C GLY A 13 -18.16 -3.51 0.09
N LYS A 14 -19.31 -3.15 0.68
CA LYS A 14 -20.63 -3.71 0.33
C LYS A 14 -21.07 -3.39 -1.10
N TYR A 15 -20.54 -2.31 -1.67
CA TYR A 15 -20.80 -1.85 -3.03
C TYR A 15 -19.70 -2.28 -4.00
N SER A 16 -18.81 -3.18 -3.57
CA SER A 16 -17.64 -3.63 -4.33
C SER A 16 -16.72 -2.47 -4.75
N ASP A 17 -16.63 -1.43 -3.90
CA ASP A 17 -15.71 -0.33 -4.12
C ASP A 17 -14.25 -0.77 -3.88
N ASN A 18 -13.32 -0.04 -4.47
CA ASN A 18 -11.89 -0.32 -4.41
C ASN A 18 -11.13 0.95 -4.06
N CYS A 19 -10.40 0.91 -2.96
CA CYS A 19 -9.71 2.07 -2.45
C CYS A 19 -8.56 2.59 -3.34
N ASN A 20 -8.10 1.84 -4.36
CA ASN A 20 -7.22 2.42 -5.39
C ASN A 20 -7.92 3.51 -6.22
N CYS A 21 -9.26 3.56 -6.24
CA CYS A 21 -10.06 4.55 -6.96
C CYS A 21 -10.27 5.84 -6.15
N ASP A 22 -9.85 5.88 -4.88
CA ASP A 22 -9.78 7.08 -4.06
C ASP A 22 -8.34 7.63 -4.05
N GLY A 23 -8.16 8.83 -4.64
CA GLY A 23 -6.86 9.48 -4.76
C GLY A 23 -6.20 9.86 -3.43
N TYR A 24 -6.95 9.94 -2.33
CA TYR A 24 -6.40 10.22 -1.00
C TYR A 24 -5.77 8.97 -0.39
N THR A 25 -6.49 7.86 -0.32
CA THR A 25 -5.98 6.60 0.26
C THR A 25 -4.95 5.90 -0.64
N ASN A 26 -4.93 6.22 -1.93
CA ASN A 26 -3.97 5.70 -2.89
C ASN A 26 -2.73 6.60 -3.08
N SER A 27 -2.66 7.70 -2.35
CA SER A 27 -1.47 8.56 -2.31
C SER A 27 -0.32 7.87 -1.57
N ILE A 28 0.92 8.02 -2.05
CA ILE A 28 2.11 7.52 -1.32
C ILE A 28 2.33 8.27 0.00
N TYR A 29 1.77 9.47 0.12
CA TYR A 29 1.96 10.35 1.26
C TYR A 29 1.00 10.04 2.41
N THR A 30 0.03 9.16 2.19
CA THR A 30 -0.91 8.71 3.22
C THR A 30 -0.56 7.31 3.70
N LEU A 31 -0.73 7.11 5.00
CA LEU A 31 -0.68 5.81 5.64
C LEU A 31 -2.10 5.24 5.59
N GLY A 32 -2.39 4.44 4.56
CA GLY A 32 -3.70 3.81 4.36
C GLY A 32 -3.97 2.68 5.36
N VAL A 33 -5.06 2.79 6.11
CA VAL A 33 -5.45 1.88 7.20
C VAL A 33 -6.84 1.32 6.94
N SER A 34 -6.92 -0.01 6.83
CA SER A 34 -8.19 -0.75 6.74
C SER A 34 -8.61 -1.28 8.13
N SER A 35 -9.69 -2.06 8.18
CA SER A 35 -10.25 -2.61 9.41
C SER A 35 -10.15 -4.13 9.48
N ALA A 36 -9.84 -4.64 10.66
CA ALA A 36 -10.13 -6.02 11.04
C ALA A 36 -11.29 -6.04 12.05
N SER A 37 -12.15 -7.06 11.95
CA SER A 37 -13.17 -7.32 12.97
C SER A 37 -12.52 -7.88 14.25
N GLU A 38 -13.29 -7.96 15.33
CA GLU A 38 -12.88 -8.61 16.58
C GLU A 38 -12.34 -10.03 16.36
N HIS A 39 -12.99 -10.81 15.50
CA HIS A 39 -12.56 -12.17 15.16
C HIS A 39 -11.53 -12.23 14.01
N GLY A 40 -10.91 -11.11 13.66
CA GLY A 40 -9.88 -11.04 12.61
C GLY A 40 -10.41 -11.26 11.20
N LYS A 41 -11.70 -11.03 10.97
CA LYS A 41 -12.33 -11.14 9.63
C LYS A 41 -12.36 -9.79 8.94
N ILE A 42 -12.52 -9.82 7.61
CA ILE A 42 -12.72 -8.61 6.81
C ILE A 42 -14.14 -8.09 7.10
N PRO A 43 -14.32 -6.88 7.65
CA PRO A 43 -15.64 -6.32 7.87
C PRO A 43 -16.38 -6.04 6.55
N TRP A 44 -17.71 -6.10 6.56
CA TRP A 44 -18.56 -5.98 5.37
C TRP A 44 -18.41 -4.64 4.61
N TYR A 45 -17.93 -3.60 5.29
CA TYR A 45 -17.73 -2.26 4.73
C TYR A 45 -16.31 -2.04 4.21
N ALA A 46 -15.33 -2.86 4.60
CA ALA A 46 -13.92 -2.58 4.31
C ALA A 46 -13.63 -2.73 2.80
N GLU A 47 -13.04 -1.70 2.22
CA GLU A 47 -12.55 -1.73 0.83
C GLU A 47 -11.19 -2.43 0.77
N THR A 48 -10.94 -3.16 -0.33
CA THR A 48 -9.68 -3.87 -0.56
C THR A 48 -8.89 -3.21 -1.68
N CYS A 49 -7.62 -2.92 -1.47
CA CYS A 49 -6.75 -2.34 -2.50
C CYS A 49 -5.27 -2.53 -2.17
N SER A 50 -4.42 -2.31 -3.17
CA SER A 50 -2.96 -2.46 -3.03
C SER A 50 -2.29 -1.33 -2.25
N SER A 51 -2.97 -0.19 -2.07
CA SER A 51 -2.43 0.94 -1.32
C SER A 51 -2.59 0.81 0.21
N THR A 52 -3.39 -0.16 0.69
CA THR A 52 -3.56 -0.40 2.14
C THR A 52 -2.25 -0.92 2.75
N LEU A 53 -1.76 -0.24 3.78
CA LEU A 53 -0.50 -0.58 4.46
C LEU A 53 -0.70 -1.61 5.58
N ALA A 54 -1.72 -1.40 6.41
CA ALA A 54 -1.96 -2.18 7.61
C ALA A 54 -3.43 -2.04 8.04
N VAL A 55 -3.78 -2.73 9.12
CA VAL A 55 -5.09 -2.63 9.76
C VAL A 55 -4.99 -2.38 11.25
N THR A 56 -6.05 -1.79 11.78
CA THR A 56 -6.38 -1.81 13.20
C THR A 56 -7.77 -2.42 13.37
N TYR A 57 -8.16 -2.69 14.62
CA TYR A 57 -9.50 -3.20 14.90
C TYR A 57 -10.57 -2.14 14.70
N SER A 58 -11.76 -2.57 14.29
CA SER A 58 -12.99 -1.77 14.28
C SER A 58 -14.20 -2.69 14.47
N SER A 59 -15.41 -2.20 14.21
CA SER A 59 -16.65 -2.96 14.28
C SER A 59 -16.67 -4.13 13.28
N GLY A 60 -17.27 -5.24 13.68
CA GLY A 60 -17.42 -6.45 12.86
C GLY A 60 -18.85 -6.74 12.39
N GLY A 61 -19.12 -8.03 12.20
CA GLY A 61 -20.46 -8.55 11.95
C GLY A 61 -21.33 -8.62 13.22
N ASN A 62 -22.50 -9.22 13.08
CA ASN A 62 -23.46 -9.34 14.18
C ASN A 62 -22.85 -10.06 15.39
N GLY A 63 -22.94 -9.44 16.57
CA GLY A 63 -22.44 -9.97 17.83
C GLY A 63 -20.97 -9.69 18.11
N GLU A 64 -20.23 -9.05 17.19
CA GLU A 64 -18.89 -8.53 17.44
C GLU A 64 -18.95 -7.15 18.08
N ARG A 65 -17.98 -6.87 18.96
CA ARG A 65 -17.81 -5.56 19.57
C ARG A 65 -17.40 -4.50 18.54
N ALA A 66 -17.73 -3.25 18.85
CA ALA A 66 -17.32 -2.08 18.10
C ALA A 66 -16.39 -1.19 18.94
N ILE A 67 -16.02 -0.02 18.43
CA ILE A 67 -15.07 0.87 19.10
C ILE A 67 -15.78 1.68 20.19
N VAL A 68 -15.22 1.63 21.39
CA VAL A 68 -15.64 2.44 22.53
C VAL A 68 -14.86 3.74 22.53
N THR A 69 -15.55 4.89 22.51
CA THR A 69 -14.93 6.20 22.51
C THR A 69 -15.89 7.29 23.03
N THR A 70 -15.38 8.49 23.22
CA THR A 70 -16.19 9.68 23.54
C THR A 70 -17.14 10.03 22.41
N ASP A 71 -18.32 10.55 22.75
CA ASP A 71 -19.34 10.96 21.79
C ASP A 71 -19.91 12.35 22.14
N LEU A 72 -20.70 12.91 21.23
CA LEU A 72 -21.31 14.24 21.36
C LEU A 72 -22.13 14.38 22.65
N ASN A 73 -22.35 15.62 23.09
CA ASN A 73 -23.14 15.91 24.30
C ASN A 73 -22.59 15.27 25.58
N HIS A 74 -21.26 15.16 25.69
CA HIS A 74 -20.57 14.58 26.85
C HIS A 74 -20.95 13.12 27.14
N THR A 75 -21.22 12.32 26.10
CA THR A 75 -21.54 10.91 26.24
C THR A 75 -20.38 10.01 25.82
N CYS A 76 -20.59 8.70 25.95
CA CYS A 76 -19.71 7.66 25.45
C CYS A 76 -20.51 6.79 24.48
N THR A 77 -19.88 6.36 23.39
CA THR A 77 -20.43 5.37 22.48
C THR A 77 -19.61 4.08 22.58
N ASP A 78 -20.28 2.95 22.43
CA ASP A 78 -19.69 1.61 22.26
C ASP A 78 -19.95 1.06 20.84
N SER A 79 -20.42 1.91 19.93
CA SER A 79 -20.89 1.55 18.59
C SER A 79 -20.18 2.31 17.46
N HIS A 80 -19.06 2.99 17.75
CA HIS A 80 -18.28 3.64 16.69
C HIS A 80 -17.70 2.57 15.74
N SER A 81 -17.84 2.80 14.44
CA SER A 81 -17.73 1.76 13.41
C SER A 81 -17.06 2.28 12.13
N GLY A 82 -16.76 1.35 11.22
CA GLY A 82 -16.17 1.67 9.91
C GLY A 82 -14.64 1.76 9.95
N THR A 83 -14.02 1.90 8.78
CA THR A 83 -12.57 2.19 8.66
C THR A 83 -12.22 3.56 9.25
N SER A 84 -13.21 4.45 9.37
CA SER A 84 -13.11 5.73 10.08
C SER A 84 -12.77 5.59 11.56
N ALA A 85 -13.11 4.46 12.21
CA ALA A 85 -12.71 4.19 13.59
C ALA A 85 -11.30 3.56 13.68
N SER A 86 -10.84 2.89 12.62
CA SER A 86 -9.51 2.29 12.53
C SER A 86 -8.40 3.33 12.39
N ALA A 87 -8.58 4.34 11.53
CA ALA A 87 -7.56 5.35 11.28
C ALA A 87 -7.14 6.15 12.54
N PRO A 88 -8.05 6.59 13.43
CA PRO A 88 -7.67 7.21 14.70
C PRO A 88 -6.87 6.31 15.64
N LEU A 89 -7.16 5.00 15.69
CA LEU A 89 -6.35 4.05 16.47
C LEU A 89 -4.93 3.97 15.91
N ALA A 90 -4.80 3.86 14.58
CA ALA A 90 -3.50 3.87 13.91
C ALA A 90 -2.74 5.18 14.16
N ALA A 91 -3.42 6.33 14.13
CA ALA A 91 -2.84 7.62 14.46
C ALA A 91 -2.32 7.67 15.91
N GLY A 92 -3.06 7.10 16.86
CA GLY A 92 -2.60 6.95 18.25
C GLY A 92 -1.33 6.09 18.37
N ILE A 93 -1.27 4.96 17.66
CA ILE A 93 -0.08 4.11 17.61
C ILE A 93 1.12 4.85 16.97
N CYS A 94 0.87 5.60 15.90
CA CYS A 94 1.88 6.45 15.27
C CYS A 94 2.43 7.50 16.25
N ALA A 95 1.55 8.12 17.05
CA ALA A 95 1.96 9.09 18.06
C ALA A 95 2.85 8.47 19.15
N LEU A 96 2.50 7.27 19.63
CA LEU A 96 3.36 6.52 20.56
C LEU A 96 4.73 6.22 19.95
N THR A 97 4.76 5.79 18.70
CA THR A 97 6.00 5.48 17.96
C THR A 97 6.88 6.73 17.79
N LEU A 98 6.29 7.86 17.43
CA LEU A 98 6.99 9.15 17.34
C LEU A 98 7.46 9.67 18.69
N SER A 99 6.76 9.37 19.78
CA SER A 99 7.21 9.73 21.13
C SER A 99 8.50 8.99 21.52
N ALA A 100 8.66 7.74 21.04
CA ALA A 100 9.87 6.95 21.24
C ALA A 100 11.04 7.44 20.36
N ASN A 101 10.76 7.93 19.15
CA ASN A 101 11.77 8.51 18.27
C ASN A 101 11.20 9.71 17.48
N PRO A 102 11.40 10.96 17.96
CA PRO A 102 10.87 12.15 17.30
C PRO A 102 11.64 12.53 16.02
N ARG A 103 12.67 11.76 15.63
CA ARG A 103 13.46 12.00 14.41
C ARG A 103 13.01 11.15 13.22
N LEU A 104 11.97 10.32 13.37
CA LEU A 104 11.42 9.55 12.28
C LEU A 104 10.85 10.47 11.20
N THR A 105 11.17 10.16 9.94
CA THR A 105 10.51 10.77 8.79
C THR A 105 9.17 10.09 8.49
N TRP A 106 8.35 10.70 7.63
CA TRP A 106 7.10 10.09 7.18
C TRP A 106 7.32 8.72 6.51
N ARG A 107 8.43 8.54 5.78
CA ARG A 107 8.83 7.26 5.18
C ARG A 107 9.26 6.26 6.25
N ASP A 108 10.10 6.67 7.20
CA ASP A 108 10.54 5.79 8.29
C ASP A 108 9.35 5.18 9.05
N LEU A 109 8.32 5.98 9.30
CA LEU A 109 7.13 5.50 10.01
C LEU A 109 6.35 4.46 9.18
N GLN A 110 6.20 4.64 7.87
CA GLN A 110 5.59 3.61 7.01
C GLN A 110 6.42 2.31 7.02
N TYR A 111 7.75 2.42 6.95
CA TYR A 111 8.65 1.27 7.12
C TYR A 111 8.41 0.55 8.45
N ILE A 112 8.37 1.29 9.56
CA ILE A 112 8.14 0.70 10.88
C ILE A 112 6.80 -0.04 10.94
N VAL A 113 5.73 0.52 10.37
CA VAL A 113 4.42 -0.15 10.27
C VAL A 113 4.54 -1.50 9.56
N ILE A 114 5.16 -1.53 8.38
CA ILE A 114 5.32 -2.76 7.58
C ILE A 114 6.14 -3.82 8.31
N TYR A 115 7.23 -3.38 8.97
CA TYR A 115 8.19 -4.30 9.58
C TYR A 115 7.66 -4.91 10.88
N SER A 116 6.76 -4.20 11.55
CA SER A 116 6.14 -4.60 12.83
C SER A 116 4.75 -5.23 12.69
N ALA A 117 4.09 -5.09 11.53
CA ALA A 117 2.73 -5.58 11.33
C ALA A 117 2.61 -7.10 11.52
N ARG A 118 1.49 -7.51 12.12
CA ARG A 118 1.20 -8.92 12.44
C ARG A 118 0.09 -9.47 11.55
N PRO A 119 0.40 -10.37 10.60
CA PRO A 119 -0.60 -11.06 9.81
C PRO A 119 -1.33 -12.20 10.56
N ASP A 120 -0.79 -12.66 11.71
CA ASP A 120 -1.40 -13.74 12.48
C ASP A 120 -2.68 -13.30 13.19
N GLY A 121 -3.65 -14.21 13.29
CA GLY A 121 -4.98 -13.92 13.84
C GLY A 121 -5.91 -13.17 12.87
N LEU A 122 -5.49 -12.97 11.62
CA LEU A 122 -6.27 -12.35 10.56
C LEU A 122 -6.56 -13.37 9.44
N TYR A 123 -7.81 -13.39 8.97
CA TYR A 123 -8.32 -14.44 8.07
C TYR A 123 -8.89 -13.89 6.74
N PRO A 124 -8.10 -13.20 5.91
CA PRO A 124 -8.45 -12.93 4.52
C PRO A 124 -8.14 -14.15 3.64
N ASN A 125 -8.78 -14.23 2.48
CA ASN A 125 -8.55 -15.32 1.51
C ASN A 125 -7.39 -15.03 0.53
N ASP A 126 -6.75 -13.87 0.62
CA ASP A 126 -5.82 -13.36 -0.41
C ASP A 126 -4.40 -13.10 0.10
N TRP A 127 -4.01 -13.67 1.24
CA TRP A 127 -2.62 -13.62 1.72
C TRP A 127 -1.65 -14.11 0.64
N ARG A 128 -0.63 -13.30 0.36
CA ARG A 128 0.49 -13.65 -0.54
C ARG A 128 1.80 -13.31 0.14
N VAL A 129 2.84 -14.07 -0.19
CA VAL A 129 4.22 -13.76 0.22
C VAL A 129 4.86 -12.93 -0.88
N ASN A 130 5.40 -11.77 -0.54
CA ASN A 130 6.07 -10.89 -1.48
C ASN A 130 7.54 -11.27 -1.73
N GLY A 131 8.24 -10.51 -2.58
CA GLY A 131 9.62 -10.81 -2.99
C GLY A 131 10.66 -10.75 -1.87
N VAL A 132 10.28 -10.23 -0.69
CA VAL A 132 11.13 -10.16 0.51
C VAL A 132 10.65 -11.09 1.63
N GLY A 133 9.73 -12.01 1.33
CA GLY A 133 9.28 -13.02 2.29
C GLY A 133 8.21 -12.54 3.28
N ARG A 134 7.59 -11.36 3.09
CA ARG A 134 6.52 -10.85 3.96
C ARG A 134 5.14 -11.21 3.43
N ARG A 135 4.24 -11.60 4.35
CA ARG A 135 2.81 -11.82 4.05
C ARG A 135 2.11 -10.48 3.88
N VAL A 136 1.24 -10.40 2.89
CA VAL A 136 0.52 -9.19 2.53
C VAL A 136 -0.80 -9.53 1.83
N SER A 137 -1.83 -8.74 2.10
CA SER A 137 -3.21 -8.90 1.63
C SER A 137 -3.72 -7.55 1.13
N HIS A 138 -4.59 -7.53 0.11
CA HIS A 138 -5.24 -6.29 -0.32
C HIS A 138 -6.29 -5.81 0.69
N ALA A 139 -6.82 -6.70 1.52
CA ALA A 139 -7.76 -6.34 2.59
C ALA A 139 -7.02 -5.82 3.82
N PHE A 140 -5.89 -6.44 4.18
CA PHE A 140 -5.22 -6.21 5.46
C PHE A 140 -3.82 -5.56 5.37
N GLY A 141 -3.36 -5.22 4.17
CA GLY A 141 -1.98 -4.76 3.96
C GLY A 141 -0.99 -5.80 4.50
N TYR A 142 -0.01 -5.34 5.29
CA TYR A 142 0.96 -6.21 5.96
C TYR A 142 0.44 -6.85 7.27
N GLY A 143 -0.77 -6.49 7.71
CA GLY A 143 -1.41 -7.06 8.89
C GLY A 143 -1.76 -6.02 9.95
N LEU A 144 -2.06 -6.51 11.15
CA LEU A 144 -2.49 -5.70 12.29
C LEU A 144 -1.32 -4.88 12.83
N MET A 145 -1.52 -3.59 13.07
CA MET A 145 -0.53 -2.73 13.72
C MET A 145 -0.26 -3.19 15.16
N ASP A 146 1.02 -3.32 15.50
CA ASP A 146 1.48 -3.71 16.85
C ASP A 146 2.22 -2.54 17.49
N ALA A 147 1.58 -1.86 18.43
CA ALA A 147 2.13 -0.67 19.06
C ALA A 147 3.44 -0.93 19.81
N ALA A 148 3.58 -2.08 20.46
CA ALA A 148 4.80 -2.43 21.19
C ALA A 148 5.94 -2.67 20.21
N ALA A 149 5.71 -3.49 19.17
CA ALA A 149 6.73 -3.77 18.16
C ALA A 149 7.12 -2.51 17.36
N MET A 150 6.18 -1.60 17.08
CA MET A 150 6.48 -0.31 16.44
C MET A 150 7.37 0.57 17.31
N VAL A 151 7.07 0.70 18.61
CA VAL A 151 7.88 1.47 19.56
C VAL A 151 9.27 0.86 19.72
N ASP A 152 9.36 -0.46 19.89
CA ASP A 152 10.64 -1.17 20.04
C ASP A 152 11.54 -0.99 18.81
N LEU A 153 10.95 -1.07 17.61
CA LEU A 153 11.67 -0.86 16.36
C LEU A 153 12.12 0.61 16.20
N ALA A 154 11.27 1.57 16.62
CA ALA A 154 11.56 3.00 16.52
C ALA A 154 12.76 3.43 17.37
N LEU A 155 12.95 2.85 18.56
CA LEU A 155 14.04 3.19 19.48
C LEU A 155 15.43 2.98 18.86
N ASN A 156 15.57 1.98 17.98
CA ASN A 156 16.82 1.64 17.31
C ASN A 156 16.77 1.86 15.79
N TRP A 157 15.79 2.65 15.31
CA TRP A 157 15.61 2.87 13.88
C TRP A 157 16.70 3.76 13.27
N SER A 158 17.23 3.33 12.14
CA SER A 158 18.13 4.13 11.30
C SER A 158 17.34 4.70 10.13
N THR A 159 17.34 6.03 10.00
CA THR A 159 16.60 6.73 8.95
C THR A 159 16.96 6.22 7.55
N VAL A 160 15.94 5.98 6.73
CA VAL A 160 16.11 5.51 5.36
C VAL A 160 16.82 6.55 4.48
N PRO A 161 17.53 6.13 3.41
CA PRO A 161 18.16 7.07 2.46
C PRO A 161 17.16 8.04 1.81
N PRO A 162 17.63 9.12 1.17
CA PRO A 162 16.77 10.04 0.43
C PRO A 162 15.87 9.32 -0.59
N GLN A 163 14.61 9.74 -0.69
CA GLN A 163 13.65 9.18 -1.65
C GLN A 163 14.14 9.41 -3.08
N ARG A 164 13.99 8.39 -3.92
CA ARG A 164 14.28 8.45 -5.37
C ARG A 164 13.04 8.05 -6.15
N ILE A 165 12.89 8.65 -7.33
CA ILE A 165 11.78 8.38 -8.24
C ILE A 165 12.39 7.95 -9.57
N CYS A 166 11.97 6.80 -10.07
CA CYS A 166 12.29 6.32 -11.40
C CYS A 166 10.99 6.22 -12.18
N GLU A 167 10.86 7.02 -13.23
CA GLU A 167 9.71 6.99 -14.12
C GLU A 167 10.08 6.29 -15.43
N VAL A 168 9.30 5.29 -15.79
CA VAL A 168 9.46 4.51 -17.02
C VAL A 168 8.11 4.39 -17.72
N SER A 169 8.14 4.35 -19.05
CA SER A 169 6.94 4.25 -19.87
C SER A 169 6.91 2.91 -20.59
N ALA A 170 5.75 2.27 -20.62
CA ALA A 170 5.54 1.10 -21.44
C ALA A 170 5.48 1.47 -22.91
N LEU A 171 6.13 0.67 -23.75
CA LEU A 171 5.96 0.75 -25.19
C LEU A 171 4.57 0.22 -25.53
N LEU A 172 3.68 1.11 -25.96
CA LEU A 172 2.38 0.72 -26.45
C LEU A 172 2.54 0.11 -27.85
N PRO A 173 1.93 -1.06 -28.13
CA PRO A 173 1.95 -1.63 -29.48
C PRO A 173 1.22 -0.73 -30.49
N ARG A 174 0.27 0.11 -30.02
CA ARG A 174 -0.47 1.13 -30.78
C ARG A 174 -0.82 2.31 -29.87
N SER A 175 -0.83 3.53 -30.41
CA SER A 175 -1.24 4.75 -29.70
C SER A 175 -2.33 5.50 -30.50
N PRO A 176 -3.57 5.61 -29.99
CA PRO A 176 -4.06 5.08 -28.71
C PRO A 176 -4.27 3.55 -28.73
N LEU A 177 -4.11 2.90 -27.57
CA LEU A 177 -4.46 1.49 -27.40
C LEU A 177 -5.98 1.36 -27.21
N THR A 178 -6.68 0.79 -28.20
CA THR A 178 -8.13 0.53 -28.10
C THR A 178 -8.37 -0.90 -27.63
N MET A 179 -8.92 -1.06 -26.43
CA MET A 179 -9.33 -2.36 -25.90
C MET A 179 -10.82 -2.62 -26.14
N ARG A 180 -11.17 -3.88 -26.43
CA ARG A 180 -12.58 -4.30 -26.55
C ARG A 180 -13.07 -4.81 -25.20
N HIS A 181 -14.38 -4.89 -25.04
CA HIS A 181 -14.97 -5.52 -23.86
C HIS A 181 -14.51 -6.99 -23.76
N HIS A 182 -14.16 -7.43 -22.55
CA HIS A 182 -13.59 -8.76 -22.28
C HIS A 182 -12.27 -9.11 -23.01
N THR A 183 -11.50 -8.13 -23.46
CA THR A 183 -10.10 -8.36 -23.89
C THR A 183 -9.12 -7.94 -22.82
N SER A 184 -7.96 -8.60 -22.77
CA SER A 184 -6.84 -8.26 -21.91
C SER A 184 -5.62 -7.95 -22.77
N GLU A 185 -4.89 -6.91 -22.39
CA GLU A 185 -3.62 -6.54 -23.00
C GLU A 185 -2.53 -6.61 -21.93
N ARG A 186 -1.35 -7.12 -22.31
CA ARG A 186 -0.19 -7.19 -21.43
C ARG A 186 0.87 -6.22 -21.92
N LEU A 187 1.18 -5.22 -21.11
CA LEU A 187 2.24 -4.26 -21.38
C LEU A 187 3.40 -4.58 -20.45
N SER A 188 4.60 -4.75 -21.00
CA SER A 188 5.78 -5.04 -20.20
C SER A 188 6.80 -3.90 -20.26
N VAL A 189 7.41 -3.62 -19.12
CA VAL A 189 8.43 -2.59 -18.94
C VAL A 189 9.63 -3.21 -18.24
N ASP A 190 10.77 -3.15 -18.90
CA ASP A 190 12.05 -3.52 -18.30
C ASP A 190 12.78 -2.26 -17.84
N THR A 191 13.21 -2.23 -16.59
CA THR A 191 13.94 -1.11 -15.99
C THR A 191 15.06 -1.58 -15.07
N ASP A 192 16.19 -0.87 -15.10
CA ASP A 192 17.33 -1.05 -14.21
C ASP A 192 17.25 -0.16 -12.95
N GLY A 193 16.07 0.42 -12.68
CA GLY A 193 15.88 1.40 -11.62
C GLY A 193 16.37 2.80 -11.99
N CYS A 194 16.37 3.12 -13.29
CA CYS A 194 16.86 4.37 -13.86
C CYS A 194 18.37 4.58 -13.69
N LEU A 195 19.15 3.50 -13.60
CA LEU A 195 20.59 3.56 -13.44
C LEU A 195 21.28 4.09 -14.71
N ALA A 196 20.87 3.62 -15.89
CA ALA A 196 21.35 4.12 -17.16
C ALA A 196 21.01 5.62 -17.34
N GLN A 197 19.78 6.03 -17.05
CA GLN A 197 19.35 7.44 -17.07
C GLN A 197 20.13 8.31 -16.08
N ALA A 198 20.60 7.72 -14.98
CA ALA A 198 21.43 8.36 -13.98
C ALA A 198 22.94 8.40 -14.33
N ASN A 199 23.33 8.16 -15.59
CA ASN A 199 24.74 8.07 -16.01
C ASN A 199 25.54 7.05 -15.17
N ASN A 200 24.92 5.92 -14.83
CA ASN A 200 25.48 4.90 -13.95
C ASN A 200 25.83 5.40 -12.53
N ASN A 201 25.24 6.51 -12.07
CA ASN A 201 25.41 6.98 -10.70
C ASN A 201 24.39 6.30 -9.77
N PRO A 202 24.83 5.40 -8.87
CA PRO A 202 23.94 4.70 -7.95
C PRO A 202 23.18 5.66 -7.02
N ALA A 203 23.73 6.84 -6.74
CA ALA A 203 23.09 7.80 -5.86
C ALA A 203 21.74 8.30 -6.37
N HIS A 204 21.44 8.17 -7.67
CA HIS A 204 20.21 8.63 -8.31
C HIS A 204 19.32 7.51 -8.86
N ALA A 205 19.72 6.25 -8.68
CA ALA A 205 18.95 5.09 -9.09
C ALA A 205 18.08 4.55 -7.96
N VAL A 206 17.01 3.83 -8.30
CA VAL A 206 16.13 3.13 -7.35
C VAL A 206 16.57 1.68 -7.25
N PHE A 207 17.22 1.31 -6.15
CA PHE A 207 17.61 -0.07 -5.84
C PHE A 207 16.66 -0.78 -4.88
N TYR A 208 15.95 0.00 -4.07
CA TYR A 208 15.01 -0.48 -3.07
C TYR A 208 13.67 0.18 -3.35
N LEU A 209 12.67 -0.62 -3.69
CA LEU A 209 11.34 -0.11 -4.00
C LEU A 209 10.59 0.25 -2.70
N GLU A 210 9.84 1.34 -2.75
CA GLU A 210 8.95 1.76 -1.67
C GLU A 210 7.51 1.69 -2.14
N HIS A 211 7.15 2.63 -3.02
CA HIS A 211 5.87 2.70 -3.69
C HIS A 211 6.12 2.54 -5.19
N VAL A 212 5.33 1.71 -5.87
CA VAL A 212 5.24 1.69 -7.34
C VAL A 212 3.93 2.32 -7.74
N GLN A 213 3.87 3.04 -8.87
CA GLN A 213 2.62 3.61 -9.38
C GLN A 213 2.48 3.33 -10.87
N ALA A 214 1.39 2.69 -11.29
CA ALA A 214 1.01 2.61 -12.71
C ALA A 214 0.17 3.81 -13.08
N LYS A 215 0.76 4.79 -13.78
CA LYS A 215 0.04 5.96 -14.29
C LYS A 215 -0.55 5.65 -15.66
N LEU A 216 -1.87 5.76 -15.78
CA LEU A 216 -2.58 5.53 -17.02
C LEU A 216 -3.24 6.82 -17.48
N ASP A 217 -3.19 7.07 -18.79
CA ASP A 217 -4.02 8.08 -19.45
C ASP A 217 -4.96 7.33 -20.37
N SER A 218 -6.26 7.40 -20.06
CA SER A 218 -7.23 6.52 -20.69
C SER A 218 -8.66 7.01 -20.56
N THR A 219 -9.50 6.55 -21.49
CA THR A 219 -10.95 6.76 -21.50
C THR A 219 -11.61 5.39 -21.66
N PHE A 220 -12.50 5.02 -20.74
CA PHE A 220 -13.18 3.72 -20.79
C PHE A 220 -14.69 3.87 -20.68
N SER A 221 -15.42 3.02 -21.40
CA SER A 221 -16.88 2.87 -21.26
C SER A 221 -17.27 1.79 -20.24
N TYR A 222 -16.31 1.01 -19.76
CA TYR A 222 -16.48 -0.13 -18.86
C TYR A 222 -15.41 -0.08 -17.76
N SER A 223 -15.63 -0.79 -16.66
CA SER A 223 -14.63 -0.94 -15.61
C SER A 223 -13.37 -1.60 -16.16
N LEU A 224 -12.23 -0.95 -15.93
CA LEU A 224 -10.92 -1.50 -16.24
C LEU A 224 -10.41 -2.28 -15.03
N LEU A 225 -9.93 -3.50 -15.27
CA LEU A 225 -9.07 -4.23 -14.35
C LEU A 225 -7.62 -4.03 -14.77
N ILE A 226 -6.83 -3.38 -13.91
CA ILE A 226 -5.37 -3.35 -14.08
C ILE A 226 -4.80 -4.47 -13.24
N THR A 227 -3.72 -5.09 -13.70
CA THR A 227 -2.92 -6.00 -12.89
C THR A 227 -1.47 -5.65 -13.17
N LEU A 228 -0.76 -5.19 -12.14
CA LEU A 228 0.69 -5.13 -12.21
C LEU A 228 1.26 -6.43 -11.67
N SER A 229 2.37 -6.86 -12.22
CA SER A 229 3.21 -7.91 -11.68
C SER A 229 4.66 -7.45 -11.75
N HIS A 230 5.47 -7.78 -10.73
CA HIS A 230 6.88 -7.40 -10.68
C HIS A 230 7.76 -8.64 -10.58
N THR A 231 8.77 -8.70 -11.44
CA THR A 231 9.77 -9.76 -11.43
C THR A 231 11.16 -9.15 -11.33
N HIS A 232 11.89 -9.54 -10.29
CA HIS A 232 13.27 -9.12 -10.08
C HIS A 232 14.23 -10.21 -10.56
N HIS A 233 15.07 -9.93 -11.56
CA HIS A 233 15.87 -10.97 -12.23
C HIS A 233 16.93 -11.64 -11.34
N ARG A 234 17.28 -11.07 -10.17
CA ARG A 234 18.16 -11.73 -9.16
C ARG A 234 17.43 -12.54 -8.10
N PHE A 235 16.12 -12.39 -7.95
CA PHE A 235 15.32 -13.16 -7.00
C PHE A 235 14.35 -14.04 -7.81
N PRO A 236 14.72 -15.30 -8.15
CA PRO A 236 13.91 -16.19 -8.98
C PRO A 236 12.57 -16.60 -8.34
N MET A 237 12.36 -16.28 -7.06
CA MET A 237 11.01 -16.27 -6.46
C MET A 237 10.27 -15.02 -6.94
N GLY A 238 9.77 -15.07 -8.18
CA GLY A 238 8.99 -13.99 -8.78
C GLY A 238 7.82 -13.60 -7.89
N SER A 239 7.81 -12.37 -7.39
CA SER A 239 6.68 -11.84 -6.65
C SER A 239 5.63 -11.30 -7.61
N SER A 240 4.79 -12.17 -8.15
CA SER A 240 3.58 -11.74 -8.87
C SER A 240 2.54 -11.23 -7.87
N THR A 241 2.71 -9.99 -7.39
CA THR A 241 1.64 -9.30 -6.67
C THR A 241 0.61 -8.85 -7.70
N ALA A 242 -0.42 -9.64 -7.96
CA ALA A 242 -1.51 -9.23 -8.86
C ALA A 242 -2.28 -8.08 -8.23
N MET A 243 -2.08 -6.86 -8.72
CA MET A 243 -2.72 -5.66 -8.18
C MET A 243 -3.98 -5.34 -8.97
N ALA A 244 -5.11 -5.85 -8.51
CA ALA A 244 -6.40 -5.65 -9.13
C ALA A 244 -7.06 -4.37 -8.61
N ALA A 245 -7.21 -3.36 -9.47
CA ALA A 245 -8.17 -2.28 -9.25
C ALA A 245 -9.32 -2.47 -10.24
N VAL A 246 -10.54 -2.61 -9.73
CA VAL A 246 -11.77 -2.50 -10.52
C VAL A 246 -12.48 -1.26 -10.01
N CYS A 247 -12.46 -0.18 -10.78
CA CYS A 247 -13.24 1.02 -10.45
C CYS A 247 -14.63 0.89 -11.08
N PRO A 248 -15.72 0.73 -10.29
CA PRO A 248 -17.07 0.82 -10.82
C PRO A 248 -17.36 2.26 -11.33
N GLN A 249 -18.35 2.40 -12.22
CA GLN A 249 -18.70 3.69 -12.84
C GLN A 249 -18.85 4.83 -11.82
N SER A 250 -18.15 5.95 -12.03
CA SER A 250 -18.69 7.27 -11.68
C SER A 250 -19.52 7.75 -12.87
N HIS A 251 -20.75 8.22 -12.64
CA HIS A 251 -21.70 8.69 -13.67
C HIS A 251 -21.25 9.95 -14.47
N THR A 252 -19.97 10.28 -14.48
CA THR A 252 -19.38 11.43 -15.17
C THR A 252 -18.70 11.00 -16.45
N ARG A 253 -19.23 11.44 -17.61
CA ARG A 253 -18.63 11.28 -18.96
C ARG A 253 -17.34 12.11 -19.18
N VAL A 254 -16.58 12.40 -18.12
CA VAL A 254 -15.36 13.22 -18.20
C VAL A 254 -14.36 12.70 -17.20
N GLY A 255 -13.14 12.46 -17.67
CA GLY A 255 -11.95 12.57 -16.84
C GLY A 255 -10.99 11.42 -17.03
N LEU A 256 -9.79 11.75 -17.48
CA LEU A 256 -8.61 10.91 -17.33
C LEU A 256 -8.60 10.33 -15.91
N ILE A 257 -8.70 9.02 -15.78
CA ILE A 257 -8.23 8.38 -14.55
C ILE A 257 -6.72 8.30 -14.72
N SER A 258 -6.01 9.36 -14.33
CA SER A 258 -4.63 9.23 -13.85
C SER A 258 -4.69 8.41 -12.57
N GLY A 259 -4.99 7.13 -12.71
CA GLY A 259 -4.92 6.18 -11.62
C GLY A 259 -3.47 6.13 -11.24
N LEU A 260 -3.16 6.48 -10.01
CA LEU A 260 -1.97 5.93 -9.38
C LEU A 260 -2.41 4.51 -8.97
N ILE A 261 -1.53 3.53 -8.93
CA ILE A 261 -1.81 2.28 -8.21
C ILE A 261 -0.60 2.12 -7.34
N SER A 262 -0.67 2.64 -6.12
CA SER A 262 0.45 2.61 -5.19
C SER A 262 0.64 1.18 -4.68
N VAL A 263 1.85 0.64 -4.86
CA VAL A 263 2.21 -0.73 -4.50
C VAL A 263 3.29 -0.68 -3.46
N LEU A 264 3.01 -1.25 -2.30
CA LEU A 264 3.99 -1.25 -1.22
C LEU A 264 4.70 -2.60 -1.01
N PHE A 265 4.47 -3.55 -1.90
CA PHE A 265 4.76 -4.97 -1.74
C PHE A 265 6.25 -5.33 -1.93
N THR A 266 7.15 -4.36 -2.12
CA THR A 266 8.55 -4.61 -2.55
C THR A 266 9.60 -3.94 -1.65
N MET A 267 9.23 -3.46 -0.45
CA MET A 267 10.16 -2.81 0.47
C MET A 267 11.27 -3.74 0.98
N HIS A 268 12.47 -3.55 0.46
CA HIS A 268 13.72 -4.13 0.96
C HIS A 268 14.16 -3.49 2.29
N PRO A 269 14.96 -4.19 3.11
CA PRO A 269 15.48 -3.65 4.38
C PRO A 269 16.33 -2.40 4.15
N PRO A 270 16.30 -1.43 5.08
CA PRO A 270 17.24 -0.33 5.04
C PRO A 270 18.67 -0.90 5.08
N PRO A 271 19.63 -0.25 4.40
CA PRO A 271 21.02 -0.70 4.43
C PRO A 271 21.53 -0.70 5.87
N SER A 272 21.87 -1.89 6.39
CA SER A 272 22.65 -1.99 7.62
C SER A 272 24.08 -1.48 7.34
N PRO A 273 24.73 -0.78 8.29
CA PRO A 273 26.14 -0.37 8.13
C PRO A 273 27.11 -1.55 7.95
N SER A 274 26.67 -2.80 8.16
CA SER A 274 27.45 -4.03 8.05
C SER A 274 27.35 -4.78 6.72
N HIS A 275 26.54 -4.32 5.75
CA HIS A 275 26.42 -4.96 4.43
C HIS A 275 26.82 -4.00 3.31
N PRO A 276 27.91 -4.27 2.57
CA PRO A 276 28.29 -3.45 1.44
C PRO A 276 27.20 -3.48 0.37
N VAL A 277 27.06 -2.37 -0.35
CA VAL A 277 26.19 -2.19 -1.51
C VAL A 277 26.33 -3.41 -2.44
N LEU A 278 25.30 -4.26 -2.47
CA LEU A 278 25.22 -5.34 -3.45
C LEU A 278 25.30 -4.71 -4.85
N SER A 279 26.08 -5.33 -5.73
CA SER A 279 26.33 -4.91 -7.11
C SER A 279 25.03 -4.53 -7.85
N PRO A 280 25.06 -3.54 -8.78
CA PRO A 280 23.85 -3.01 -9.41
C PRO A 280 23.01 -4.11 -10.06
N PRO A 281 21.66 -4.06 -9.97
CA PRO A 281 20.77 -5.03 -10.57
C PRO A 281 20.84 -4.89 -12.10
N THR A 282 20.72 -6.03 -12.79
CA THR A 282 20.84 -6.10 -14.24
C THR A 282 19.53 -5.85 -14.98
N SER A 283 18.37 -5.92 -14.30
CA SER A 283 17.05 -5.49 -14.79
C SER A 283 15.95 -5.93 -13.82
N SER A 284 14.79 -5.28 -13.92
CA SER A 284 13.52 -5.71 -13.34
C SER A 284 12.41 -5.52 -14.38
N SER A 285 11.46 -6.46 -14.43
CA SER A 285 10.36 -6.43 -15.40
C SER A 285 9.03 -6.22 -14.69
N PHE A 286 8.25 -5.27 -15.17
CA PHE A 286 6.85 -5.06 -14.79
C PHE A 286 5.96 -5.53 -15.93
N ALA A 287 4.89 -6.27 -15.64
CA ALA A 287 3.97 -6.78 -16.66
C ALA A 287 2.51 -6.79 -16.21
#